data_AF-A0A942ELN3-F1
#
_entry.id   AF-A0A942ELN3-F1
#
_cell.length_a   1.000
_cell.length_b   1.000
_cell.length_c   1.000
_cell.angle_alpha   90.00
_cell.angle_beta   90.00
_cell.angle_gamma   90.00
#
_symmetry.space_group_name_H-M   'P 1'
#
loop_
_entity.id
_entity.type
_entity.pdbx_description
1 polymer ?
#
loop_
_entity_poly.entity_id
_entity_poly.type
_entity_poly.pdbx_seq_one_letter_code
_entity_poly.pdbx_strand_id
1 'polypeptide(L)'
;MLKNILLVVLIFPITFVAALRDSSKTDSFDQHGVLPLTSEEVSQYLRQAQDNLLQSVDALLSIPDHQKTSENILRRWNHLNSELLGNFSVLTFLTQTEFPSKGYAAQAIAELQAFIFKVLVQNGKLSHFLMTCSKEMILQDTSLTPYERHEIQHLLDSYENIKDRLTKEEQRTISQLKEINAKHDSNPFIYLESATPSKATLQDNTPKQLTILTLNTCFVPGNFPYLYGGVIQPWQKRVLPLAKKILETHADVICLQEVHEEEASLALYEALKNEYTYFYGAMGPRVLGFSLNTLGRPSGLFVASKYPIENPQFTRFAETGFPMNYGFFDFTITDGTTALGHIYTTHMQSLNWDQFAQIRALQLEQILEKMHEDLDRTIPFFLCGDLNIPYGSKEPAEALVCKHFHNDYNKDQSEINKNNRTCTDYFTNWFFSSTKDPESIDPNFQIIDYALLLRSLPFSPETLVCQEYDIKTVLVPMNDLSKPESAVSDHHALLTTIQPKHL
;
A
#
# COMPACT_ATOMS: atom_id res chain seq x y z
N MET A 1 24.60 39.29 11.92
CA MET A 1 23.14 39.19 11.70
C MET A 1 22.83 37.78 11.21
N LEU A 2 22.52 36.88 12.14
CA LEU A 2 22.18 35.49 11.87
C LEU A 2 20.75 35.39 11.34
N LYS A 3 20.56 34.63 10.25
CA LYS A 3 19.26 34.27 9.69
C LYS A 3 18.61 33.19 10.55
N ASN A 4 17.41 33.47 11.03
CA ASN A 4 16.52 32.55 11.71
C ASN A 4 16.04 31.47 10.71
N ILE A 5 16.50 30.24 10.87
CA ILE A 5 15.82 29.06 10.34
C ILE A 5 14.89 28.58 11.46
N LEU A 6 13.60 28.74 11.25
CA LEU A 6 12.56 28.20 12.12
C LEU A 6 12.53 26.69 11.89
N LEU A 7 13.27 25.95 12.71
CA LEU A 7 13.20 24.50 12.77
C LEU A 7 11.86 24.15 13.42
N VAL A 8 10.83 23.87 12.61
CA VAL A 8 9.59 23.24 13.09
C VAL A 8 9.94 21.79 13.43
N VAL A 9 10.47 21.58 14.64
CA VAL A 9 10.56 20.25 15.22
C VAL A 9 9.14 19.86 15.60
N LEU A 10 8.52 19.01 14.78
CA LEU A 10 7.29 18.31 15.15
C LEU A 10 7.56 17.55 16.46
N ILE A 11 7.01 18.04 17.58
CA ILE A 11 7.06 17.40 18.91
C ILE A 11 6.05 16.22 18.94
N PHE A 12 6.12 15.35 17.94
CA PHE A 12 5.18 14.24 17.73
C PHE A 12 5.74 12.79 17.74
N PRO A 13 7.06 12.50 17.76
CA PRO A 13 7.49 11.09 17.66
C PRO A 13 7.46 10.32 18.99
N ILE A 14 7.62 10.99 20.14
CA ILE A 14 7.71 10.28 21.44
C ILE A 14 6.34 9.77 21.91
N THR A 15 5.27 10.54 21.68
CA THR A 15 3.91 10.16 22.10
C THR A 15 3.29 9.08 21.23
N PHE A 16 3.59 9.00 19.93
CA PHE A 16 3.00 7.98 19.06
C PHE A 16 3.58 6.58 19.30
N VAL A 17 4.91 6.45 19.42
CA VAL A 17 5.53 5.16 19.77
C VAL A 17 5.21 4.76 21.22
N ALA A 18 5.15 5.74 22.13
CA ALA A 18 4.65 5.48 23.48
C ALA A 18 3.17 5.04 23.44
N ALA A 19 2.32 5.64 22.63
CA ALA A 19 0.92 5.23 22.46
C ALA A 19 0.78 3.86 21.80
N LEU A 20 1.65 3.47 20.86
CA LEU A 20 1.69 2.10 20.33
C LEU A 20 2.20 1.08 21.37
N ARG A 21 3.08 1.51 22.29
CA ARG A 21 3.53 0.68 23.42
C ARG A 21 2.46 0.60 24.52
N ASP A 22 1.72 1.67 24.78
CA ASP A 22 0.71 1.79 25.83
C ASP A 22 -0.70 1.42 25.34
N SER A 23 -0.95 1.30 24.02
CA SER A 23 -2.18 0.71 23.45
C SER A 23 -2.31 -0.78 23.76
N SER A 24 -1.24 -1.41 24.26
CA SER A 24 -1.32 -2.69 24.97
C SER A 24 -2.13 -2.63 26.28
N LYS A 25 -2.51 -1.44 26.75
CA LYS A 25 -3.39 -1.19 27.92
C LYS A 25 -4.73 -0.56 27.58
N THR A 26 -4.99 -0.22 26.31
CA THR A 26 -6.35 0.14 25.89
C THR A 26 -7.09 -1.16 25.55
N ASP A 27 -7.83 -1.69 26.53
CA ASP A 27 -8.70 -2.88 26.42
C ASP A 27 -9.74 -2.78 25.27
N SER A 28 -9.83 -1.65 24.57
CA SER A 28 -10.73 -1.46 23.42
C SER A 28 -10.29 -2.19 22.15
N PHE A 29 -9.03 -2.63 22.03
CA PHE A 29 -8.53 -3.37 20.86
C PHE A 29 -8.55 -4.90 21.02
N ASP A 30 -8.82 -5.42 22.22
CA ASP A 30 -8.91 -6.87 22.46
C ASP A 30 -10.27 -7.48 22.08
N GLN A 31 -11.21 -6.64 21.63
CA GLN A 31 -12.38 -7.12 20.88
C GLN A 31 -11.99 -7.25 19.42
N HIS A 32 -11.32 -8.35 19.06
CA HIS A 32 -11.43 -8.83 17.69
C HIS A 32 -12.92 -8.87 17.36
N GLY A 33 -13.33 -8.11 16.34
CA GLY A 33 -14.71 -8.14 15.91
C GLY A 33 -15.09 -9.58 15.65
N VAL A 34 -16.18 -10.05 16.27
CA VAL A 34 -16.73 -11.36 15.89
C VAL A 34 -17.32 -11.18 14.49
N LEU A 35 -16.92 -12.04 13.55
CA LEU A 35 -17.51 -12.00 12.22
C LEU A 35 -19.02 -12.20 12.32
N PRO A 36 -19.85 -11.43 11.60
CA PRO A 36 -21.30 -11.60 11.67
C PRO A 36 -21.73 -12.80 10.81
N LEU A 37 -21.87 -13.96 11.45
CA LEU A 37 -22.14 -15.24 10.79
C LEU A 37 -23.64 -15.56 10.67
N THR A 38 -24.49 -14.82 11.38
CA THR A 38 -25.95 -14.93 11.34
C THR A 38 -26.61 -13.69 10.74
N SER A 39 -27.90 -13.79 10.38
CA SER A 39 -28.68 -12.67 9.84
C SER A 39 -28.84 -11.51 10.83
N GLU A 40 -29.05 -11.80 12.12
CA GLU A 40 -29.16 -10.78 13.16
C GLU A 40 -27.82 -10.06 13.37
N GLU A 41 -26.71 -10.81 13.41
CA GLU A 41 -25.37 -10.22 13.54
C GLU A 41 -25.02 -9.34 12.34
N VAL A 42 -25.35 -9.75 11.09
CA VAL A 42 -25.13 -8.90 9.91
C VAL A 42 -25.97 -7.62 9.98
N SER A 43 -27.22 -7.73 10.44
CA SER A 43 -28.11 -6.57 10.61
C SER A 43 -27.57 -5.61 11.67
N GLN A 44 -27.06 -6.13 12.80
CA GLN A 44 -26.42 -5.33 13.84
C GLN A 44 -25.12 -4.69 13.33
N TYR A 45 -24.29 -5.44 12.61
CA TYR A 45 -23.06 -4.96 12.00
C TYR A 45 -23.34 -3.80 11.03
N LEU A 46 -24.34 -3.96 10.16
CA LEU A 46 -24.77 -2.90 9.24
C LEU A 46 -25.21 -1.64 9.98
N ARG A 47 -26.06 -1.77 11.01
CA ARG A 47 -26.50 -0.63 11.83
C ARG A 47 -25.31 0.09 12.46
N GLN A 48 -24.37 -0.66 13.04
CA GLN A 48 -23.17 -0.08 13.64
C GLN A 48 -22.29 0.63 12.61
N ALA A 49 -22.11 0.06 11.41
CA ALA A 49 -21.37 0.72 10.33
C ALA A 49 -22.04 2.03 9.89
N GLN A 50 -23.37 2.05 9.82
CA GLN A 50 -24.15 3.26 9.50
C GLN A 50 -24.04 4.33 10.59
N ASP A 51 -24.13 3.95 11.86
CA ASP A 51 -24.00 4.85 13.00
C ASP A 51 -22.59 5.44 13.08
N ASN A 52 -21.54 4.62 12.89
CA ASN A 52 -20.16 5.09 12.86
C ASN A 52 -19.93 6.10 11.74
N LEU A 53 -20.48 5.84 10.53
CA LEU A 53 -20.39 6.78 9.40
C LEU A 53 -21.04 8.14 9.74
N LEU A 54 -22.23 8.13 10.37
CA LEU A 54 -22.89 9.38 10.79
C LEU A 54 -22.04 10.14 11.82
N GLN A 55 -21.53 9.44 12.84
CA GLN A 55 -20.68 10.04 13.87
C GLN A 55 -19.40 10.64 13.27
N SER A 56 -18.74 9.94 12.35
CA SER A 56 -17.54 10.42 11.66
C SER A 56 -17.82 11.68 10.83
N VAL A 57 -18.96 11.74 10.12
CA VAL A 57 -19.38 12.93 9.37
C VAL A 57 -19.72 14.10 10.30
N ASP A 58 -20.44 13.86 11.39
CA ASP A 58 -20.78 14.90 12.37
C ASP A 58 -19.53 15.44 13.07
N ALA A 59 -18.57 14.56 13.40
CA ALA A 59 -17.30 14.93 14.00
C ALA A 59 -16.44 15.78 13.04
N LEU A 60 -16.51 15.51 11.73
CA LEU A 60 -15.85 16.32 10.70
C LEU A 60 -16.50 17.70 10.57
N LEU A 61 -17.83 17.76 10.52
CA LEU A 61 -18.58 19.02 10.43
C LEU A 61 -18.46 19.90 11.68
N SER A 62 -18.14 19.30 12.83
CA SER A 62 -18.03 19.98 14.11
C SER A 62 -16.60 20.43 14.44
N ILE A 63 -15.63 20.32 13.52
CA ILE A 63 -14.26 20.79 13.76
C ILE A 63 -14.26 22.31 13.96
N PRO A 64 -13.75 22.82 15.10
CA PRO A 64 -13.63 24.26 15.34
C PRO A 64 -12.73 24.94 14.30
N ASP A 65 -13.01 26.19 13.94
CA ASP A 65 -12.26 26.90 12.89
C ASP A 65 -10.74 26.91 13.10
N HIS A 66 -10.28 27.09 14.33
CA HIS A 66 -8.84 27.09 14.67
C HIS A 66 -8.16 25.70 14.54
N GLN A 67 -8.93 24.64 14.32
CA GLN A 67 -8.45 23.27 14.14
C GLN A 67 -8.63 22.76 12.70
N LYS A 68 -9.17 23.58 11.78
CA LYS A 68 -9.37 23.23 10.36
C LYS A 68 -8.06 23.25 9.57
N THR A 69 -7.11 22.43 9.98
CA THR A 69 -5.88 22.19 9.23
C THR A 69 -6.09 21.11 8.18
N SER A 70 -5.25 21.09 7.14
CA SER A 70 -5.23 20.03 6.12
C SER A 70 -5.09 18.66 6.76
N GLU A 71 -4.13 18.51 7.69
CA GLU A 71 -3.91 17.30 8.46
C GLU A 71 -5.20 16.82 9.16
N ASN A 72 -5.88 17.68 9.92
CA ASN A 72 -7.07 17.27 10.69
C ASN A 72 -8.25 16.88 9.80
N ILE A 73 -8.41 17.55 8.66
CA ILE A 73 -9.55 17.33 7.76
C ILE A 73 -9.29 16.12 6.86
N LEU A 74 -8.17 16.12 6.12
CA LEU A 74 -7.83 15.05 5.20
C LEU A 74 -7.63 13.72 5.92
N ARG A 75 -6.99 13.73 7.10
CA ARG A 75 -6.77 12.49 7.86
C ARG A 75 -8.07 11.88 8.37
N ARG A 76 -8.98 12.68 8.93
CA ARG A 76 -10.31 12.18 9.36
C ARG A 76 -11.13 11.69 8.18
N TRP A 77 -11.03 12.36 7.05
CA TRP A 77 -11.70 11.96 5.82
C TRP A 77 -11.14 10.64 5.24
N ASN A 78 -9.82 10.48 5.26
CA ASN A 78 -9.14 9.25 4.84
C ASN A 78 -9.37 8.09 5.83
N HIS A 79 -9.50 8.39 7.12
CA HIS A 79 -9.91 7.42 8.13
C HIS A 79 -11.31 6.89 7.83
N LEU A 80 -12.26 7.77 7.53
CA LEU A 80 -13.61 7.36 7.13
C LEU A 80 -13.59 6.47 5.88
N ASN A 81 -12.77 6.79 4.86
CA ASN A 81 -12.59 5.90 3.70
C ASN A 81 -12.17 4.49 4.14
N SER A 82 -11.19 4.41 5.03
CA SER A 82 -10.64 3.14 5.53
C SER A 82 -11.68 2.33 6.31
N GLU A 83 -12.49 2.98 7.15
CA GLU A 83 -13.62 2.36 7.86
C GLU A 83 -14.65 1.79 6.88
N LEU A 84 -15.05 2.56 5.87
CA LEU A 84 -16.00 2.12 4.85
C LEU A 84 -15.47 0.92 4.06
N LEU A 85 -14.20 0.96 3.65
CA LEU A 85 -13.55 -0.15 2.96
C LEU A 85 -13.46 -1.39 3.83
N GLY A 86 -13.16 -1.24 5.13
CA GLY A 86 -13.19 -2.34 6.10
C GLY A 86 -14.57 -2.99 6.20
N ASN A 87 -15.63 -2.19 6.27
CA ASN A 87 -17.01 -2.68 6.30
C ASN A 87 -17.40 -3.42 5.03
N PHE A 88 -17.10 -2.86 3.85
CA PHE A 88 -17.35 -3.54 2.58
C PHE A 88 -16.58 -4.85 2.49
N SER A 89 -15.33 -4.85 2.92
CA SER A 89 -14.50 -6.04 2.93
C SER A 89 -15.11 -7.17 3.75
N VAL A 90 -15.53 -6.90 4.99
CA VAL A 90 -16.20 -7.92 5.83
C VAL A 90 -17.45 -8.45 5.14
N LEU A 91 -18.31 -7.57 4.63
CA LEU A 91 -19.55 -8.00 3.97
C LEU A 91 -19.28 -8.78 2.68
N THR A 92 -18.32 -8.36 1.85
CA THR A 92 -17.93 -9.07 0.63
C THR A 92 -17.33 -10.45 0.93
N PHE A 93 -16.52 -10.57 1.97
CA PHE A 93 -16.02 -11.87 2.40
C PHE A 93 -17.18 -12.83 2.76
N LEU A 94 -18.18 -12.33 3.49
CA LEU A 94 -19.36 -13.12 3.86
C LEU A 94 -20.22 -13.50 2.64
N THR A 95 -20.27 -12.69 1.58
CA THR A 95 -20.99 -13.07 0.34
C THR A 95 -20.25 -14.13 -0.48
N GLN A 96 -18.93 -14.25 -0.30
CA GLN A 96 -18.09 -15.20 -1.01
C GLN A 96 -17.95 -16.54 -0.26
N THR A 97 -18.27 -16.57 1.03
CA THR A 97 -18.14 -17.76 1.87
C THR A 97 -19.49 -18.40 2.16
N GLU A 98 -19.55 -19.73 2.27
CA GLU A 98 -20.78 -20.50 2.54
C GLU A 98 -21.21 -20.43 4.02
N PHE A 99 -21.40 -19.21 4.54
CA PHE A 99 -21.97 -18.97 5.86
C PHE A 99 -23.51 -18.81 5.79
N PRO A 100 -24.23 -19.10 6.90
CA PRO A 100 -25.66 -18.82 6.99
C PRO A 100 -26.03 -17.36 6.68
N SER A 101 -25.11 -16.41 6.89
CA SER A 101 -25.30 -14.99 6.63
C SER A 101 -25.08 -14.54 5.17
N LYS A 102 -24.64 -15.42 4.25
CA LYS A 102 -24.27 -15.05 2.86
C LYS A 102 -25.30 -14.19 2.13
N GLY A 103 -26.57 -14.61 2.14
CA GLY A 103 -27.65 -13.87 1.48
C GLY A 103 -27.94 -12.51 2.13
N TYR A 104 -27.86 -12.44 3.45
CA TYR A 104 -28.05 -11.21 4.21
C TYR A 104 -26.89 -10.22 4.02
N ALA A 105 -25.66 -10.71 3.91
CA ALA A 105 -24.50 -9.88 3.62
C ALA A 105 -24.63 -9.18 2.26
N ALA A 106 -25.15 -9.85 1.24
CA ALA A 106 -25.38 -9.25 -0.07
C ALA A 106 -26.41 -8.11 -0.02
N GLN A 107 -27.50 -8.31 0.72
CA GLN A 107 -28.48 -7.26 0.98
C GLN A 107 -27.86 -6.09 1.77
N ALA A 108 -27.07 -6.39 2.80
CA ALA A 108 -26.41 -5.38 3.63
C ALA A 108 -25.42 -4.51 2.82
N ILE A 109 -24.71 -5.07 1.84
CA ILE A 109 -23.85 -4.30 0.92
C ILE A 109 -24.69 -3.26 0.17
N ALA A 110 -25.81 -3.67 -0.43
CA ALA A 110 -26.67 -2.76 -1.19
C ALA A 110 -27.27 -1.66 -0.29
N GLU A 111 -27.70 -2.02 0.91
CA GLU A 111 -28.20 -1.05 1.90
C GLU A 111 -27.12 -0.07 2.36
N LEU A 112 -25.90 -0.56 2.62
CA LEU A 112 -24.77 0.29 2.99
C LEU A 112 -24.38 1.24 1.85
N GLN A 113 -24.35 0.77 0.60
CA GLN A 113 -24.08 1.60 -0.58
C GLN A 113 -25.11 2.73 -0.71
N ALA A 114 -26.40 2.42 -0.60
CA ALA A 114 -27.47 3.41 -0.65
C ALA A 114 -27.35 4.42 0.49
N PHE A 115 -27.00 3.96 1.69
CA PHE A 115 -26.80 4.80 2.86
C PHE A 115 -25.60 5.73 2.70
N ILE A 116 -24.45 5.22 2.25
CA ILE A 116 -23.25 6.02 1.96
C ILE A 116 -23.55 7.07 0.89
N PHE A 117 -24.24 6.70 -0.18
CA PHE A 117 -24.63 7.65 -1.21
C PHE A 117 -25.48 8.80 -0.64
N LYS A 118 -26.43 8.48 0.25
CA LYS A 118 -27.22 9.50 0.94
C LYS A 118 -26.38 10.40 1.85
N VAL A 119 -25.49 9.82 2.66
CA VAL A 119 -24.74 10.55 3.70
C VAL A 119 -23.57 11.35 3.13
N LEU A 120 -22.88 10.83 2.11
CA LEU A 120 -21.68 11.47 1.55
C LEU A 120 -21.99 12.24 0.28
N VAL A 121 -22.67 11.61 -0.67
CA VAL A 121 -22.94 12.21 -1.98
C VAL A 121 -24.10 13.18 -1.87
N GLN A 122 -25.18 12.82 -1.16
CA GLN A 122 -26.38 13.67 -1.07
C GLN A 122 -26.32 14.80 -0.04
N ASN A 123 -25.33 14.81 0.83
CA ASN A 123 -25.21 15.78 1.90
C ASN A 123 -24.55 17.09 1.44
N GLY A 124 -25.38 18.06 1.04
CA GLY A 124 -24.92 19.38 0.61
C GLY A 124 -24.12 20.16 1.66
N LYS A 125 -24.38 19.92 2.97
CA LYS A 125 -23.59 20.56 4.04
C LYS A 125 -22.16 20.04 4.06
N LEU A 126 -21.98 18.73 3.93
CA LEU A 126 -20.67 18.09 3.87
C LEU A 126 -19.88 18.51 2.63
N SER A 127 -20.51 18.48 1.44
CA SER A 127 -19.83 18.91 0.22
C SER A 127 -19.42 20.38 0.26
N HIS A 128 -20.26 21.25 0.83
CA HIS A 128 -19.95 22.67 1.00
C HIS A 128 -18.84 22.92 2.04
N PHE A 129 -18.87 22.17 3.15
CA PHE A 129 -17.83 22.20 4.18
C PHE A 129 -16.46 21.83 3.60
N LEU A 130 -16.37 20.70 2.90
CA LEU A 130 -15.14 20.21 2.28
C LEU A 130 -14.58 21.17 1.22
N MET A 131 -15.47 21.79 0.41
CA MET A 131 -15.09 22.79 -0.57
C MET A 131 -14.54 24.05 0.10
N THR A 132 -15.18 24.53 1.16
CA THR A 132 -14.73 25.70 1.93
C THR A 132 -13.36 25.45 2.55
N CYS A 133 -13.18 24.28 3.17
CA CYS A 133 -11.89 23.89 3.73
C CYS A 133 -10.80 23.81 2.66
N SER A 134 -11.08 23.19 1.51
CA SER A 134 -10.14 23.10 0.38
C SER A 134 -9.76 24.50 -0.12
N LYS A 135 -10.74 25.41 -0.22
CA LYS A 135 -10.51 26.81 -0.59
C LYS A 135 -9.58 27.51 0.39
N GLU A 136 -9.85 27.40 1.69
CA GLU A 136 -9.03 28.01 2.74
C GLU A 136 -7.59 27.47 2.69
N MET A 137 -7.42 26.16 2.59
CA MET A 137 -6.11 25.51 2.50
C MET A 137 -5.31 25.97 1.27
N ILE A 138 -5.93 25.95 0.09
CA ILE A 138 -5.26 26.36 -1.16
C ILE A 138 -4.90 27.84 -1.14
N LEU A 139 -5.81 28.72 -0.68
CA LEU A 139 -5.59 30.16 -0.72
C LEU A 139 -4.63 30.67 0.37
N GLN A 140 -4.51 29.96 1.49
CA GLN A 140 -3.58 30.31 2.57
C GLN A 140 -2.15 29.79 2.32
N ASP A 141 -1.98 28.85 1.37
CA ASP A 141 -0.79 28.33 0.64
C ASP A 141 0.46 27.90 1.45
N THR A 142 0.70 28.42 2.64
CA THR A 142 2.04 28.43 3.26
C THR A 142 2.49 27.13 3.92
N SER A 143 1.66 26.07 3.95
CA SER A 143 2.00 24.84 4.68
C SER A 143 1.59 23.52 4.01
N LEU A 144 0.92 23.53 2.85
CA LEU A 144 0.52 22.29 2.21
C LEU A 144 1.72 21.57 1.60
N THR A 145 1.93 20.33 2.04
CA THR A 145 2.87 19.39 1.43
C THR A 145 2.41 18.98 0.03
N PRO A 146 3.32 18.51 -0.85
CA PRO A 146 2.93 17.98 -2.16
C PRO A 146 1.91 16.84 -2.08
N TYR A 147 1.96 16.03 -1.02
CA TYR A 147 0.99 14.97 -0.77
C TYR A 147 -0.41 15.52 -0.48
N GLU A 148 -0.54 16.49 0.42
CA GLU A 148 -1.84 17.09 0.73
C GLU A 148 -2.44 17.80 -0.48
N ARG A 149 -1.62 18.42 -1.33
CA ARG A 149 -2.08 19.02 -2.59
C ARG A 149 -2.62 17.98 -3.56
N HIS A 150 -1.98 16.81 -3.65
CA HIS A 150 -2.45 15.70 -4.45
C HIS A 150 -3.81 15.19 -3.96
N GLU A 151 -3.95 15.01 -2.64
CA GLU A 151 -5.20 14.57 -2.02
C GLU A 151 -6.34 15.60 -2.25
N ILE A 152 -6.06 16.89 -2.05
CA ILE A 152 -7.02 17.97 -2.35
C ILE A 152 -7.39 17.98 -3.84
N GLN A 153 -6.43 17.76 -4.75
CA GLN A 153 -6.72 17.69 -6.18
C GLN A 153 -7.72 16.56 -6.48
N HIS A 154 -7.50 15.37 -5.91
CA HIS A 154 -8.43 14.25 -6.05
C HIS A 154 -9.82 14.55 -5.49
N LEU A 155 -9.89 15.24 -4.33
CA LEU A 155 -11.17 15.70 -3.78
C LEU A 155 -11.88 16.63 -4.78
N LEU A 156 -11.18 17.63 -5.30
CA LEU A 156 -11.70 18.60 -6.26
C LEU A 156 -12.18 17.91 -7.55
N ASP A 157 -11.44 16.92 -8.03
CA ASP A 157 -11.83 16.14 -9.21
C ASP A 157 -13.08 15.31 -8.98
N SER A 158 -13.28 14.81 -7.76
CA SER A 158 -14.48 14.06 -7.42
C SER A 158 -15.78 14.87 -7.47
N TYR A 159 -15.73 16.21 -7.40
CA TYR A 159 -16.92 17.06 -7.52
C TYR A 159 -17.61 16.98 -8.89
N GLU A 160 -16.91 16.52 -9.94
CA GLU A 160 -17.54 16.28 -11.24
C GLU A 160 -18.67 15.24 -11.13
N ASN A 161 -18.58 14.29 -10.19
CA ASN A 161 -19.62 13.28 -9.94
C ASN A 161 -20.92 13.87 -9.36
N ILE A 162 -20.87 15.09 -8.81
CA ILE A 162 -22.03 15.79 -8.24
C ILE A 162 -22.28 17.15 -8.90
N LYS A 163 -21.66 17.41 -10.05
CA LYS A 163 -21.68 18.72 -10.72
C LYS A 163 -23.08 19.31 -10.89
N ASP A 164 -24.03 18.48 -11.30
CA ASP A 164 -25.43 18.89 -11.54
C ASP A 164 -26.17 19.35 -10.28
N ARG A 165 -25.59 19.08 -9.10
CA ARG A 165 -26.14 19.42 -7.79
C ARG A 165 -25.45 20.62 -7.17
N LEU A 166 -24.37 21.09 -7.78
CA LEU A 166 -23.63 22.27 -7.37
C LEU A 166 -24.24 23.50 -8.03
N THR A 167 -24.25 24.62 -7.30
CA THR A 167 -24.56 25.92 -7.88
C THR A 167 -23.50 26.34 -8.90
N LYS A 168 -23.84 27.25 -9.81
CA LYS A 168 -22.88 27.79 -10.79
C LYS A 168 -21.67 28.46 -10.11
N GLU A 169 -21.88 29.06 -8.94
CA GLU A 169 -20.81 29.68 -8.16
C GLU A 169 -19.85 28.63 -7.56
N GLU A 170 -20.39 27.54 -7.03
CA GLU A 170 -19.60 26.41 -6.52
C GLU A 170 -18.79 25.76 -7.64
N GLN A 171 -19.41 25.49 -8.80
CA GLN A 171 -18.70 24.96 -9.97
C GLN A 171 -17.54 25.88 -10.39
N ARG A 172 -17.79 27.19 -10.45
CA ARG A 172 -16.74 28.18 -10.76
C ARG A 172 -15.63 28.16 -9.72
N THR A 173 -15.99 28.09 -8.43
CA THR A 173 -15.02 28.01 -7.32
C THR A 173 -14.14 26.77 -7.46
N ILE A 174 -14.72 25.60 -7.70
CA ILE A 174 -13.98 24.34 -7.87
C ILE A 174 -13.03 24.44 -9.07
N SER A 175 -13.48 24.94 -10.21
CA SER A 175 -12.61 25.13 -11.39
C SER A 175 -11.44 26.07 -11.08
N GLN A 176 -11.68 27.17 -10.35
CA GLN A 176 -10.61 28.09 -9.92
C GLN A 176 -9.64 27.41 -8.96
N LEU A 177 -10.12 26.63 -8.00
CA LEU A 177 -9.27 25.90 -7.06
C LEU A 177 -8.40 24.86 -7.76
N LYS A 178 -8.95 24.12 -8.72
CA LYS A 178 -8.17 23.18 -9.54
C LYS A 178 -7.05 23.90 -10.29
N GLU A 179 -7.34 25.04 -10.92
CA GLU A 179 -6.34 25.80 -11.66
C GLU A 179 -5.25 26.37 -10.74
N ILE A 180 -5.60 26.81 -9.52
CA ILE A 180 -4.61 27.28 -8.54
C ILE A 180 -3.75 26.10 -8.06
N ASN A 181 -4.37 25.00 -7.64
CA ASN A 181 -3.67 23.85 -7.08
C ASN A 181 -2.73 23.18 -8.10
N ALA A 182 -3.12 23.13 -9.38
CA ALA A 182 -2.31 22.58 -10.48
C ALA A 182 -1.02 23.37 -10.78
N LYS A 183 -0.83 24.57 -10.21
CA LYS A 183 0.41 25.37 -10.36
C LYS A 183 1.50 24.98 -9.36
N HIS A 184 1.20 24.09 -8.41
CA HIS A 184 2.13 23.64 -7.38
C HIS A 184 2.52 22.18 -7.60
N ASP A 185 3.69 21.81 -7.10
CA ASP A 185 4.12 20.42 -7.09
C ASP A 185 3.16 19.58 -6.24
N SER A 186 2.80 18.42 -6.76
CA SER A 186 1.95 17.46 -6.07
C SER A 186 2.47 16.05 -6.31
N ASN A 187 2.47 15.24 -5.26
CA ASN A 187 3.04 13.91 -5.30
C ASN A 187 2.03 12.92 -4.72
N PRO A 188 1.80 11.77 -5.34
CA PRO A 188 0.87 10.75 -4.84
C PRO A 188 1.47 9.90 -3.70
N PHE A 189 2.34 10.47 -2.86
CA PHE A 189 3.00 9.74 -1.76
C PHE A 189 3.49 10.68 -0.67
N ILE A 190 3.59 10.15 0.55
CA ILE A 190 4.27 10.81 1.67
C ILE A 190 5.77 10.54 1.55
N TYR A 191 6.58 11.60 1.62
CA TYR A 191 8.04 11.51 1.73
C TYR A 191 8.48 11.93 3.13
N LEU A 192 9.31 11.09 3.77
CA LEU A 192 9.95 11.39 5.05
C LEU A 192 11.45 11.13 4.95
N GLU A 193 12.23 12.01 5.59
CA GLU A 193 13.68 11.87 5.70
C GLU A 193 14.07 11.79 7.17
N SER A 194 14.85 10.78 7.53
CA SER A 194 15.37 10.62 8.89
C SER A 194 16.69 11.37 9.09
N ALA A 195 17.12 11.48 10.35
CA ALA A 195 18.44 12.04 10.68
C ALA A 195 19.59 11.04 10.48
N THR A 196 19.31 9.79 10.08
CA THR A 196 20.32 8.75 9.90
C THR A 196 21.17 9.07 8.67
N PRO A 197 22.52 9.02 8.77
CA PRO A 197 23.39 9.35 7.65
C PRO A 197 23.13 8.46 6.43
N SER A 198 22.99 9.11 5.28
CA SER A 198 22.87 8.44 3.99
C SER A 198 24.15 7.67 3.63
N LYS A 199 24.00 6.45 3.10
CA LYS A 199 25.10 5.58 2.65
C LYS A 199 25.84 6.13 1.42
N ALA A 200 25.32 7.18 0.77
CA ALA A 200 26.00 7.93 -0.29
C ALA A 200 27.34 8.56 0.15
N THR A 201 27.56 8.77 1.45
CA THR A 201 28.72 9.49 1.96
C THR A 201 30.04 8.69 1.97
N LEU A 202 30.01 7.40 1.63
CA LEU A 202 31.21 6.55 1.60
C LEU A 202 31.86 6.57 0.20
N GLN A 203 32.91 7.38 0.06
CA GLN A 203 33.72 7.61 -1.15
C GLN A 203 34.64 6.44 -1.54
N ASP A 204 34.16 5.19 -1.46
CA ASP A 204 34.92 4.09 -2.02
C ASP A 204 34.47 3.82 -3.46
N ASN A 205 35.40 3.93 -4.41
CA ASN A 205 35.18 3.73 -5.85
C ASN A 205 35.00 2.25 -6.23
N THR A 206 34.85 1.36 -5.25
CA THR A 206 34.53 -0.05 -5.49
C THR A 206 33.12 -0.20 -6.02
N PRO A 207 32.88 -0.96 -7.10
CA PRO A 207 31.53 -1.24 -7.57
C PRO A 207 30.71 -1.85 -6.44
N LYS A 208 29.59 -1.20 -6.12
CA LYS A 208 28.81 -1.51 -4.91
C LYS A 208 27.81 -2.61 -5.20
N GLN A 209 27.78 -3.59 -4.32
CA GLN A 209 26.67 -4.52 -4.21
C GLN A 209 25.44 -3.77 -3.66
N LEU A 210 24.28 -4.02 -4.25
CA LEU A 210 23.00 -3.47 -3.80
C LEU A 210 22.11 -4.60 -3.28
N THR A 211 21.55 -4.44 -2.09
CA THR A 211 20.62 -5.43 -1.51
C THR A 211 19.21 -4.85 -1.39
N ILE A 212 18.22 -5.60 -1.89
CA ILE A 212 16.82 -5.20 -1.92
C ILE A 212 16.00 -6.28 -1.22
N LEU A 213 15.22 -5.90 -0.21
CA LEU A 213 14.23 -6.76 0.44
C LEU A 213 12.84 -6.43 -0.08
N THR A 214 12.10 -7.42 -0.59
CA THR A 214 10.68 -7.26 -0.92
C THR A 214 9.79 -8.15 -0.08
N LEU A 215 8.62 -7.63 0.35
CA LEU A 215 7.68 -8.35 1.22
C LEU A 215 6.26 -7.77 1.16
N ASN A 216 5.26 -8.62 0.91
CA ASN A 216 3.89 -8.32 1.28
C ASN A 216 3.73 -8.45 2.82
N THR A 217 3.39 -7.35 3.48
CA THR A 217 3.34 -7.23 4.95
C THR A 217 1.99 -7.65 5.55
N CYS A 218 0.96 -7.70 4.70
CA CYS A 218 -0.41 -7.91 5.10
C CYS A 218 -0.90 -6.91 6.14
N PHE A 219 -0.49 -5.65 6.04
CA PHE A 219 -1.01 -4.57 6.88
C PHE A 219 -2.37 -4.08 6.35
N VAL A 220 -3.28 -5.06 6.21
CA VAL A 220 -4.67 -4.88 5.79
C VAL A 220 -5.40 -4.00 6.81
N PRO A 221 -6.21 -3.02 6.36
CA PRO A 221 -6.92 -2.13 7.26
C PRO A 221 -8.04 -2.85 8.03
N GLY A 222 -8.35 -2.32 9.21
CA GLY A 222 -9.47 -2.76 10.03
C GLY A 222 -9.18 -3.92 10.99
N ASN A 223 -10.25 -4.44 11.61
CA ASN A 223 -10.16 -5.37 12.75
C ASN A 223 -10.08 -6.85 12.37
N PHE A 224 -10.02 -7.14 11.07
CA PHE A 224 -10.16 -8.49 10.52
C PHE A 224 -8.98 -8.85 9.60
N PRO A 225 -7.72 -8.85 10.11
CA PRO A 225 -6.52 -9.05 9.31
C PRO A 225 -6.52 -10.40 8.57
N TYR A 226 -7.16 -11.42 9.14
CA TYR A 226 -7.27 -12.78 8.62
C TYR A 226 -8.22 -12.96 7.42
N LEU A 227 -8.96 -11.92 6.97
CA LEU A 227 -9.93 -12.06 5.87
C LEU A 227 -9.31 -12.10 4.47
N TYR A 228 -8.09 -11.59 4.32
CA TYR A 228 -7.42 -11.43 3.02
C TYR A 228 -5.99 -11.96 3.12
N GLY A 229 -5.86 -13.25 3.49
CA GLY A 229 -4.58 -13.95 3.70
C GLY A 229 -3.88 -13.64 5.04
N GLY A 230 -4.02 -12.40 5.49
CA GLY A 230 -3.02 -11.73 6.30
C GLY A 230 -3.05 -11.91 7.81
N VAL A 231 -2.71 -13.10 8.29
CA VAL A 231 -2.31 -13.43 9.69
C VAL A 231 -3.31 -13.06 10.81
N ILE A 232 -3.10 -13.62 12.00
CA ILE A 232 -4.07 -13.54 13.11
C ILE A 232 -4.05 -12.18 13.80
N GLN A 233 -2.85 -11.62 13.97
CA GLN A 233 -2.66 -10.39 14.73
C GLN A 233 -2.81 -9.15 13.83
N PRO A 234 -3.40 -8.06 14.35
CA PRO A 234 -3.48 -6.81 13.60
C PRO A 234 -2.08 -6.18 13.43
N TRP A 235 -1.91 -5.29 12.46
CA TRP A 235 -0.60 -4.74 12.09
C TRP A 235 0.08 -4.02 13.26
N GLN A 236 -0.69 -3.39 14.15
CA GLN A 236 -0.21 -2.68 15.34
C GLN A 236 0.61 -3.59 16.26
N LYS A 237 0.22 -4.87 16.38
CA LYS A 237 0.93 -5.89 17.17
C LYS A 237 2.13 -6.49 16.40
N ARG A 238 2.15 -6.37 15.07
CA ARG A 238 3.17 -6.99 14.19
C ARG A 238 4.26 -6.05 13.71
N VAL A 239 4.05 -4.73 13.71
CA VAL A 239 4.97 -3.75 13.14
C VAL A 239 6.38 -3.84 13.73
N LEU A 240 6.51 -3.99 15.05
CA LEU A 240 7.83 -4.10 15.71
C LEU A 240 8.52 -5.45 15.44
N PRO A 241 7.85 -6.62 15.60
CA PRO A 241 8.42 -7.91 15.17
C PRO A 241 8.84 -7.94 13.70
N LEU A 242 8.04 -7.35 12.81
CA LEU A 242 8.33 -7.26 11.38
C LEU A 242 9.55 -6.36 11.14
N ALA A 243 9.58 -5.16 11.71
CA ALA A 243 10.72 -4.25 11.59
C ALA A 243 12.02 -4.90 12.10
N LYS A 244 11.97 -5.63 13.22
CA LYS A 244 13.13 -6.38 13.72
C LYS A 244 13.67 -7.37 12.68
N LYS A 245 12.79 -8.18 12.08
CA LYS A 245 13.18 -9.14 11.02
C LYS A 245 13.77 -8.44 9.80
N ILE A 246 13.22 -7.30 9.40
CA ILE A 246 13.77 -6.47 8.31
C ILE A 246 15.19 -6.02 8.66
N LEU A 247 15.41 -5.45 9.85
CA LEU A 247 16.71 -4.94 10.28
C LEU A 247 17.79 -6.04 10.33
N GLU A 248 17.42 -7.27 10.69
CA GLU A 248 18.31 -8.44 10.68
C GLU A 248 18.83 -8.82 9.28
N THR A 249 18.16 -8.39 8.20
CA THR A 249 18.62 -8.64 6.82
C THR A 249 19.69 -7.67 6.35
N HIS A 250 19.83 -6.52 7.02
CA HIS A 250 20.70 -5.42 6.63
C HIS A 250 20.49 -4.87 5.20
N ALA A 251 19.33 -5.12 4.58
CA ALA A 251 19.05 -4.66 3.22
C ALA A 251 19.30 -3.15 3.03
N ASP A 252 19.75 -2.76 1.84
CA ASP A 252 19.97 -1.35 1.48
C ASP A 252 18.66 -0.64 1.13
N VAL A 253 17.77 -1.36 0.45
CA VAL A 253 16.44 -0.90 0.04
C VAL A 253 15.41 -1.91 0.51
N ILE A 254 14.28 -1.43 1.00
CA ILE A 254 13.13 -2.24 1.35
C ILE A 254 11.95 -1.79 0.50
N CYS A 255 11.23 -2.74 -0.10
CA CYS A 255 10.01 -2.56 -0.86
C CYS A 255 8.89 -3.40 -0.24
N LEU A 256 7.93 -2.76 0.42
CA LEU A 256 6.83 -3.43 1.12
C LEU A 256 5.50 -3.25 0.38
N GLN A 257 4.67 -4.28 0.41
CA GLN A 257 3.30 -4.27 -0.10
C GLN A 257 2.29 -4.41 1.06
N GLU A 258 1.04 -4.06 0.78
CA GLU A 258 -0.11 -4.04 1.71
C GLU A 258 0.04 -3.14 2.96
N VAL A 259 0.86 -2.09 2.91
CA VAL A 259 0.90 -1.02 3.92
C VAL A 259 -0.18 0.03 3.63
N HIS A 260 -1.45 -0.36 3.78
CA HIS A 260 -2.57 0.47 3.32
C HIS A 260 -2.89 1.67 4.23
N GLU A 261 -2.65 1.57 5.53
CA GLU A 261 -2.91 2.67 6.46
C GLU A 261 -1.70 3.64 6.54
N GLU A 262 -1.98 4.93 6.63
CA GLU A 262 -0.92 5.94 6.84
C GLU A 262 -0.28 5.76 8.21
N GLU A 263 -1.09 5.44 9.23
CA GLU A 263 -0.62 5.09 10.56
C GLU A 263 0.37 3.92 10.53
N ALA A 264 0.13 2.93 9.68
CA ALA A 264 1.04 1.80 9.50
C ALA A 264 2.35 2.24 8.81
N SER A 265 2.27 3.12 7.80
CA SER A 265 3.45 3.73 7.16
C SER A 265 4.30 4.53 8.16
N LEU A 266 3.65 5.36 9.00
CA LEU A 266 4.32 6.16 10.03
C LEU A 266 4.92 5.27 11.14
N ALA A 267 4.23 4.19 11.52
CA ALA A 267 4.77 3.23 12.49
C ALA A 267 6.01 2.49 11.95
N LEU A 268 6.01 2.11 10.66
CA LEU A 268 7.19 1.54 10.00
C LEU A 268 8.34 2.54 9.93
N TYR A 269 8.07 3.80 9.55
CA TYR A 269 9.05 4.87 9.60
C TYR A 269 9.68 4.98 10.99
N GLU A 270 8.88 5.10 12.05
CA GLU A 270 9.38 5.21 13.42
C GLU A 270 10.22 4.00 13.84
N ALA A 271 9.87 2.80 13.39
CA ALA A 271 10.60 1.57 13.71
C ALA A 271 11.92 1.41 12.92
N LEU A 272 12.04 2.02 11.74
CA LEU A 272 13.15 1.82 10.80
C LEU A 272 14.07 3.04 10.64
N LYS A 273 13.65 4.23 11.08
CA LYS A 273 14.35 5.52 10.85
C LYS A 273 15.77 5.63 11.38
N ASN A 274 16.19 4.76 12.28
CA ASN A 274 17.57 4.73 12.80
C ASN A 274 18.55 3.99 11.86
N GLU A 275 18.04 3.30 10.85
CA GLU A 275 18.85 2.50 9.91
C GLU A 275 18.65 2.90 8.45
N TYR A 276 17.51 3.52 8.12
CA TYR A 276 17.19 4.02 6.78
C TYR A 276 17.02 5.54 6.81
N THR A 277 17.36 6.20 5.71
CA THR A 277 17.34 7.67 5.58
C THR A 277 16.09 8.14 4.85
N TYR A 278 15.75 7.51 3.72
CA TYR A 278 14.70 7.97 2.81
C TYR A 278 13.50 7.05 2.89
N PHE A 279 12.30 7.61 3.05
CA PHE A 279 11.06 6.86 3.20
C PHE A 279 9.96 7.41 2.29
N TYR A 280 9.23 6.49 1.67
CA TYR A 280 8.07 6.76 0.84
C TYR A 280 6.93 5.84 1.27
N GLY A 281 5.75 6.38 1.53
CA GLY A 281 4.60 5.60 1.99
C GLY A 281 3.28 6.24 1.63
N ALA A 282 2.17 5.59 2.02
CA ALA A 282 0.81 6.01 1.70
C ALA A 282 0.62 6.35 0.20
N MET A 283 1.17 5.51 -0.68
CA MET A 283 1.24 5.78 -2.12
C MET A 283 -0.12 5.58 -2.81
N GLY A 284 -0.45 6.52 -3.70
CA GLY A 284 -1.69 6.59 -4.46
C GLY A 284 -2.78 7.41 -3.77
N PRO A 285 -3.89 7.70 -4.48
CA PRO A 285 -4.99 8.48 -3.94
C PRO A 285 -5.63 7.79 -2.73
N ARG A 286 -5.93 8.56 -1.67
CA ARG A 286 -6.61 8.05 -0.46
C ARG A 286 -7.92 8.76 -0.14
N VAL A 287 -8.12 9.95 -0.70
CA VAL A 287 -9.34 10.73 -0.52
C VAL A 287 -10.57 10.00 -1.02
N LEU A 288 -11.54 9.88 -0.12
CA LEU A 288 -12.92 9.52 -0.43
C LEU A 288 -13.58 10.62 -1.28
N GLY A 289 -13.88 10.35 -2.53
CA GLY A 289 -14.59 11.29 -3.39
C GLY A 289 -16.11 11.19 -3.25
N PHE A 290 -16.84 11.98 -4.03
CA PHE A 290 -18.32 11.93 -4.11
C PHE A 290 -18.86 10.83 -5.04
N SER A 291 -18.18 9.68 -5.10
CA SER A 291 -18.59 8.52 -5.89
C SER A 291 -18.14 7.23 -5.22
N LEU A 292 -18.96 6.18 -5.25
CA LEU A 292 -18.52 4.85 -4.77
C LEU A 292 -17.34 4.31 -5.58
N ASN A 293 -17.14 4.78 -6.82
CA ASN A 293 -15.97 4.41 -7.64
C ASN A 293 -14.67 5.04 -7.13
N THR A 294 -14.76 6.04 -6.24
CA THR A 294 -13.61 6.64 -5.55
C THR A 294 -13.33 6.00 -4.19
N LEU A 295 -14.19 5.07 -3.73
CA LEU A 295 -13.85 4.19 -2.62
C LEU A 295 -12.75 3.25 -3.08
N GLY A 296 -11.52 3.55 -2.68
CA GLY A 296 -10.42 2.68 -2.97
C GLY A 296 -9.38 2.70 -1.90
N ARG A 297 -8.73 1.55 -1.72
CA ARG A 297 -7.56 1.45 -0.86
C ARG A 297 -6.39 2.08 -1.61
N PRO A 298 -5.48 2.79 -0.91
CA PRO A 298 -4.19 3.13 -1.48
C PRO A 298 -3.47 1.86 -1.94
N SER A 299 -2.47 2.04 -2.80
CA SER A 299 -1.68 0.94 -3.37
C SER A 299 -1.10 -0.01 -2.32
N GLY A 300 -0.88 0.49 -1.09
CA GLY A 300 -0.25 -0.27 -0.01
C GLY A 300 1.26 -0.39 -0.19
N LEU A 301 1.86 0.39 -1.10
CA LEU A 301 3.30 0.39 -1.30
C LEU A 301 4.01 1.27 -0.27
N PHE A 302 5.15 0.76 0.21
CA PHE A 302 6.06 1.49 1.09
C PHE A 302 7.51 1.17 0.71
N VAL A 303 8.36 2.20 0.66
CA VAL A 303 9.79 2.07 0.35
C VAL A 303 10.62 2.75 1.41
N ALA A 304 11.71 2.10 1.83
CA ALA A 304 12.73 2.69 2.68
C ALA A 304 14.12 2.43 2.08
N SER A 305 15.01 3.41 2.12
CA SER A 305 16.35 3.30 1.53
C SER A 305 17.44 3.94 2.38
N LYS A 306 18.60 3.28 2.42
CA LYS A 306 19.86 3.83 2.97
C LYS A 306 20.55 4.77 1.99
N TYR A 307 20.25 4.63 0.71
CA TYR A 307 20.79 5.41 -0.40
C TYR A 307 19.78 6.46 -0.89
N PRO A 308 20.23 7.61 -1.42
CA PRO A 308 19.36 8.57 -2.08
C PRO A 308 18.48 7.91 -3.14
N ILE A 309 17.22 8.37 -3.17
CA ILE A 309 16.21 8.00 -4.16
C ILE A 309 16.03 9.21 -5.08
N GLU A 310 16.26 9.00 -6.37
CA GLU A 310 16.08 10.00 -7.41
C GLU A 310 14.86 9.66 -8.28
N ASN A 311 14.19 10.72 -8.75
CA ASN A 311 13.01 10.65 -9.62
C ASN A 311 11.91 9.69 -9.12
N PRO A 312 11.48 9.75 -7.84
CA PRO A 312 10.41 8.87 -7.35
C PRO A 312 9.09 9.14 -8.07
N GLN A 313 8.51 8.11 -8.66
CA GLN A 313 7.25 8.19 -9.41
C GLN A 313 6.31 7.07 -8.98
N PHE A 314 5.02 7.39 -8.82
CA PHE A 314 3.97 6.38 -8.67
C PHE A 314 3.07 6.44 -9.90
N THR A 315 2.94 5.33 -10.58
CA THR A 315 2.09 5.17 -11.76
C THR A 315 0.96 4.21 -11.45
N ARG A 316 -0.27 4.72 -11.52
CA ARG A 316 -1.48 3.90 -11.34
C ARG A 316 -1.68 2.96 -12.54
N PHE A 317 -2.14 1.75 -12.28
CA PHE A 317 -2.55 0.85 -13.36
C PHE A 317 -3.82 1.37 -14.04
N ALA A 318 -3.84 1.28 -15.37
CA ALA A 318 -5.03 1.60 -16.15
C ALA A 318 -6.18 0.61 -15.88
N GLU A 319 -5.83 -0.67 -15.72
CA GLU A 319 -6.79 -1.77 -15.51
C GLU A 319 -6.68 -2.35 -14.10
N THR A 320 -7.82 -2.45 -13.41
CA THR A 320 -7.94 -3.04 -12.07
C THR A 320 -9.29 -3.74 -11.94
N GLY A 321 -9.33 -4.87 -11.22
CA GLY A 321 -10.53 -5.69 -11.04
C GLY A 321 -11.48 -5.20 -9.93
N PHE A 322 -10.98 -4.34 -9.06
CA PHE A 322 -11.68 -3.70 -7.95
C PHE A 322 -11.34 -2.22 -7.97
N PRO A 323 -12.09 -1.35 -7.27
CA PRO A 323 -11.72 0.06 -7.12
C PRO A 323 -10.51 0.19 -6.17
N MET A 324 -9.38 -0.43 -6.51
CA MET A 324 -8.12 -0.34 -5.81
C MET A 324 -7.25 0.67 -6.55
N ASN A 325 -6.52 1.51 -5.82
CA ASN A 325 -5.54 2.39 -6.42
C ASN A 325 -4.20 1.65 -6.62
N TYR A 326 -4.25 0.46 -7.22
CA TYR A 326 -3.05 -0.31 -7.54
C TYR A 326 -2.20 0.42 -8.58
N GLY A 327 -0.91 0.17 -8.50
CA GLY A 327 0.08 0.77 -9.38
C GLY A 327 1.46 0.22 -9.06
N PHE A 328 2.45 0.88 -9.61
CA PHE A 328 3.84 0.63 -9.28
C PHE A 328 4.53 1.94 -8.88
N PHE A 329 5.51 1.82 -8.01
CA PHE A 329 6.40 2.91 -7.63
C PHE A 329 7.78 2.62 -8.19
N ASP A 330 8.31 3.57 -8.96
CA ASP A 330 9.62 3.45 -9.59
C ASP A 330 10.54 4.61 -9.23
N PHE A 331 11.83 4.29 -9.17
CA PHE A 331 12.87 5.23 -8.75
C PHE A 331 14.27 4.73 -9.11
N THR A 332 15.21 5.67 -9.20
CA THR A 332 16.64 5.38 -9.30
C THR A 332 17.31 5.46 -7.94
N ILE A 333 18.06 4.42 -7.56
CA ILE A 333 18.95 4.46 -6.39
C ILE A 333 20.31 4.98 -6.81
N THR A 334 20.87 5.93 -6.06
CA THR A 334 22.21 6.46 -6.33
C THR A 334 23.10 6.37 -5.09
N ASP A 335 24.42 6.36 -5.28
CA ASP A 335 25.36 6.53 -4.16
C ASP A 335 25.76 7.99 -3.94
N GLY A 336 24.95 8.92 -4.45
CA GLY A 336 25.24 10.36 -4.48
C GLY A 336 26.12 10.80 -5.66
N THR A 337 26.75 9.87 -6.38
CA THR A 337 27.53 10.17 -7.59
C THR A 337 27.12 9.34 -8.79
N THR A 338 26.79 8.07 -8.57
CA THR A 338 26.50 7.09 -9.62
C THR A 338 25.19 6.40 -9.33
N ALA A 339 24.39 6.16 -10.37
CA ALA A 339 23.18 5.35 -10.27
C ALA A 339 23.56 3.87 -10.09
N LEU A 340 22.96 3.22 -9.10
CA LEU A 340 23.19 1.82 -8.75
C LEU A 340 22.15 0.88 -9.37
N GLY A 341 20.96 1.39 -9.69
CA GLY A 341 19.88 0.64 -10.32
C GLY A 341 18.56 1.42 -10.35
N HIS A 342 17.68 1.05 -11.28
CA HIS A 342 16.30 1.52 -11.35
C HIS A 342 15.39 0.42 -10.81
N ILE A 343 14.63 0.73 -9.77
CA ILE A 343 13.78 -0.21 -9.06
C ILE A 343 12.32 0.13 -9.35
N TYR A 344 11.53 -0.91 -9.62
CA TYR A 344 10.08 -0.88 -9.72
C TYR A 344 9.54 -1.80 -8.62
N THR A 345 8.67 -1.28 -7.77
CA THR A 345 7.91 -2.08 -6.80
C THR A 345 6.42 -2.00 -7.05
N THR A 346 5.71 -3.11 -6.93
CA THR A 346 4.27 -3.17 -7.21
C THR A 346 3.54 -4.19 -6.33
N HIS A 347 2.22 -4.05 -6.30
CA HIS A 347 1.27 -5.04 -5.83
C HIS A 347 0.17 -5.16 -6.91
N MET A 348 0.23 -6.22 -7.69
CA MET A 348 -0.64 -6.42 -8.85
C MET A 348 -1.99 -7.03 -8.46
N GLN A 349 -2.91 -7.11 -9.42
CA GLN A 349 -4.26 -7.63 -9.23
C GLN A 349 -4.27 -9.02 -8.55
N SER A 350 -4.83 -9.06 -7.35
CA SER A 350 -4.98 -10.28 -6.56
C SER A 350 -6.17 -11.15 -7.02
N LEU A 351 -6.29 -12.32 -6.39
CA LEU A 351 -7.27 -13.39 -6.66
C LEU A 351 -7.07 -14.12 -8.00
N ASN A 352 -7.55 -15.36 -8.05
CA ASN A 352 -7.36 -16.29 -9.17
C ASN A 352 -8.63 -16.44 -10.04
N TRP A 353 -9.39 -15.38 -10.24
CA TRP A 353 -10.50 -15.39 -11.19
C TRP A 353 -9.95 -15.25 -12.62
N ASP A 354 -10.53 -15.95 -13.59
CA ASP A 354 -10.03 -15.99 -14.98
C ASP A 354 -9.78 -14.61 -15.59
N GLN A 355 -10.66 -13.65 -15.30
CA GLN A 355 -10.53 -12.27 -15.78
C GLN A 355 -9.32 -11.53 -15.18
N PHE A 356 -8.87 -11.89 -13.97
CA PHE A 356 -7.77 -11.23 -13.28
C PHE A 356 -6.40 -11.65 -13.78
N ALA A 357 -6.27 -12.87 -14.32
CA ALA A 357 -5.08 -13.29 -15.04
C ALA A 357 -4.75 -12.36 -16.23
N GLN A 358 -5.78 -11.89 -16.95
CA GLN A 358 -5.60 -10.93 -18.03
C GLN A 358 -5.26 -9.53 -17.52
N ILE A 359 -5.90 -9.08 -16.44
CA ILE A 359 -5.57 -7.79 -15.80
C ILE A 359 -4.10 -7.78 -15.37
N ARG A 360 -3.60 -8.84 -14.74
CA ARG A 360 -2.17 -8.94 -14.38
C ARG A 360 -1.26 -8.86 -15.60
N ALA A 361 -1.64 -9.45 -16.73
CA ALA A 361 -0.86 -9.33 -17.95
C ALA A 361 -0.77 -7.88 -18.43
N LEU A 362 -1.90 -7.17 -18.50
CA LEU A 362 -1.97 -5.75 -18.88
C LEU A 362 -1.18 -4.85 -17.92
N GLN A 363 -1.23 -5.14 -16.62
CA GLN A 363 -0.45 -4.43 -15.61
C GLN A 363 1.05 -4.63 -15.79
N LEU A 364 1.50 -5.86 -16.09
CA LEU A 364 2.92 -6.14 -16.35
C LEU A 364 3.39 -5.55 -17.68
N GLU A 365 2.53 -5.51 -18.70
CA GLU A 365 2.80 -4.81 -19.96
C GLU A 365 3.01 -3.31 -19.72
N GLN A 366 2.16 -2.67 -18.92
CA GLN A 366 2.32 -1.26 -18.55
C GLN A 366 3.66 -0.99 -17.83
N ILE A 367 4.11 -1.90 -16.96
CA ILE A 367 5.43 -1.81 -16.31
C ILE A 367 6.55 -1.94 -17.34
N LEU A 368 6.45 -2.91 -18.26
CA LEU A 368 7.45 -3.14 -19.31
C LEU A 368 7.56 -1.96 -20.29
N GLU A 369 6.44 -1.31 -20.60
CA GLU A 369 6.41 -0.07 -21.38
C GLU A 369 7.14 1.05 -20.65
N LYS A 370 6.87 1.27 -19.37
CA LYS A 370 7.58 2.28 -18.58
C LYS A 370 9.08 2.00 -18.46
N MET A 371 9.47 0.73 -18.21
CA MET A 371 10.89 0.32 -18.23
C MET A 371 11.56 0.56 -19.59
N HIS A 372 10.81 0.45 -20.68
CA HIS A 372 11.34 0.76 -22.01
C HIS A 372 11.60 2.26 -22.19
N GLU A 373 10.69 3.09 -21.70
CA GLU A 373 10.80 4.56 -21.75
C GLU A 373 11.95 5.08 -20.87
N ASP A 374 12.14 4.48 -19.70
CA ASP A 374 13.16 4.89 -18.74
C ASP A 374 14.56 4.32 -19.04
N LEU A 375 14.69 3.46 -20.05
CA LEU A 375 15.84 2.59 -20.25
C LEU A 375 17.19 3.33 -20.26
N ASP A 376 17.98 3.09 -19.21
CA ASP A 376 19.40 3.40 -19.15
C ASP A 376 20.21 2.09 -19.13
N ARG A 377 20.95 1.84 -20.22
CA ARG A 377 21.73 0.60 -20.38
C ARG A 377 22.96 0.53 -19.48
N THR A 378 23.27 1.58 -18.72
CA THR A 378 24.43 1.62 -17.82
C THR A 378 24.12 1.05 -16.44
N ILE A 379 22.84 0.91 -16.08
CA ILE A 379 22.38 0.45 -14.76
C ILE A 379 21.42 -0.72 -14.85
N PRO A 380 21.28 -1.55 -13.79
CA PRO A 380 20.33 -2.63 -13.78
C PRO A 380 18.90 -2.12 -13.54
N PHE A 381 17.93 -2.72 -14.24
CA PHE A 381 16.49 -2.51 -14.05
C PHE A 381 15.89 -3.68 -13.28
N PHE A 382 15.20 -3.40 -12.19
CA PHE A 382 14.74 -4.40 -11.24
C PHE A 382 13.24 -4.26 -10.94
N LEU A 383 12.50 -5.35 -11.07
CA LEU A 383 11.08 -5.44 -10.69
C LEU A 383 10.93 -6.31 -9.45
N CYS A 384 10.24 -5.81 -8.43
CA CYS A 384 9.94 -6.59 -7.23
C CYS A 384 8.56 -6.33 -6.64
N GLY A 385 8.11 -7.25 -5.81
CA GLY A 385 6.84 -7.13 -5.10
C GLY A 385 5.97 -8.36 -5.24
N ASP A 386 4.74 -8.23 -4.77
CA ASP A 386 3.69 -9.23 -4.93
C ASP A 386 3.04 -9.05 -6.31
N LEU A 387 3.43 -9.91 -7.25
CA LEU A 387 2.88 -9.85 -8.60
C LEU A 387 1.53 -10.58 -8.70
N ASN A 388 1.14 -11.33 -7.67
CA ASN A 388 -0.04 -12.20 -7.71
C ASN A 388 -0.06 -13.15 -8.94
N ILE A 389 1.10 -13.43 -9.55
CA ILE A 389 1.28 -14.35 -10.68
C ILE A 389 1.75 -15.70 -10.10
N PRO A 390 0.90 -16.72 -9.98
CA PRO A 390 1.35 -17.98 -9.39
C PRO A 390 2.38 -18.66 -10.30
N TYR A 391 3.51 -19.05 -9.74
CA TYR A 391 4.53 -19.80 -10.48
C TYR A 391 3.96 -21.12 -11.02
N GLY A 392 4.19 -21.39 -12.30
CA GLY A 392 3.67 -22.55 -13.03
C GLY A 392 2.20 -22.43 -13.47
N SER A 393 1.54 -21.27 -13.27
CA SER A 393 0.13 -21.07 -13.62
C SER A 393 -0.17 -21.07 -15.12
N LYS A 394 0.84 -20.79 -15.95
CA LYS A 394 0.72 -20.58 -17.41
C LYS A 394 -0.19 -19.42 -17.79
N GLU A 395 -0.44 -18.49 -16.88
CA GLU A 395 -1.18 -17.28 -17.20
C GLU A 395 -0.35 -16.37 -18.12
N PRO A 396 -0.99 -15.47 -18.91
CA PRO A 396 -0.25 -14.64 -19.88
C PRO A 396 0.85 -13.79 -19.24
N ALA A 397 0.64 -13.31 -18.00
CA ALA A 397 1.64 -12.55 -17.26
C ALA A 397 2.89 -13.38 -16.94
N GLU A 398 2.76 -14.68 -16.62
CA GLU A 398 3.92 -15.55 -16.38
C GLU A 398 4.78 -15.71 -17.65
N ALA A 399 4.16 -15.77 -18.83
CA ALA A 399 4.89 -15.83 -20.09
C ALA A 399 5.74 -14.56 -20.30
N LEU A 400 5.22 -13.38 -19.91
CA LEU A 400 5.98 -12.12 -19.93
C LEU A 400 7.15 -12.14 -18.95
N VAL A 401 6.93 -12.63 -17.72
CA VAL A 401 8.01 -12.81 -16.72
C VAL A 401 9.13 -13.67 -17.29
N CYS A 402 8.80 -14.87 -17.80
CA CYS A 402 9.77 -15.81 -18.39
C CYS A 402 10.53 -15.22 -19.59
N LYS A 403 9.85 -14.39 -20.39
CA LYS A 403 10.40 -13.81 -21.61
C LYS A 403 11.31 -12.61 -21.32
N HIS A 404 10.95 -11.75 -20.39
CA HIS A 404 11.60 -10.45 -20.22
C HIS A 404 12.56 -10.37 -19.03
N PHE A 405 12.45 -11.29 -18.07
CA PHE A 405 13.21 -11.20 -16.83
C PHE A 405 14.07 -12.43 -16.56
N HIS A 406 15.12 -12.21 -15.77
CA HIS A 406 15.85 -13.25 -15.07
C HIS A 406 15.29 -13.38 -13.64
N ASN A 407 14.82 -14.58 -13.31
CA ASN A 407 14.26 -14.94 -12.00
C ASN A 407 15.20 -15.92 -11.30
N ASP A 408 16.09 -15.41 -10.44
CA ASP A 408 17.08 -16.23 -9.75
C ASP A 408 16.43 -17.20 -8.74
N TYR A 409 15.39 -16.76 -8.04
CA TYR A 409 14.76 -17.54 -6.96
C TYR A 409 14.11 -18.83 -7.47
N ASN A 410 13.47 -18.77 -8.64
CA ASN A 410 12.71 -19.88 -9.21
C ASN A 410 13.48 -20.71 -10.26
N LYS A 411 14.74 -20.38 -10.56
CA LYS A 411 15.48 -20.99 -11.69
C LYS A 411 15.68 -22.51 -11.56
N ASP A 412 15.80 -23.01 -10.32
CA ASP A 412 16.07 -24.42 -10.00
C ASP A 412 14.87 -25.10 -9.31
N GLN A 413 13.71 -24.44 -9.27
CA GLN A 413 12.52 -24.98 -8.58
C GLN A 413 11.70 -25.84 -9.53
N SER A 414 11.44 -27.09 -9.15
CA SER A 414 10.58 -28.01 -9.91
C SER A 414 9.19 -28.21 -9.31
N GLU A 415 9.01 -27.87 -8.03
CA GLU A 415 7.77 -28.03 -7.28
C GLU A 415 7.64 -26.91 -6.26
N ILE A 416 6.41 -26.55 -5.88
CA ILE A 416 6.15 -25.59 -4.79
C ILE A 416 5.88 -26.39 -3.51
N ASN A 417 6.59 -26.07 -2.44
CA ASN A 417 6.47 -26.72 -1.14
C ASN A 417 6.72 -25.73 0.01
N LYS A 418 6.70 -26.23 1.25
CA LYS A 418 6.85 -25.40 2.45
C LYS A 418 8.17 -24.62 2.53
N ASN A 419 9.22 -25.06 1.84
CA ASN A 419 10.56 -24.50 1.97
C ASN A 419 10.86 -23.41 0.93
N ASN A 420 10.09 -23.35 -0.16
CA ASN A 420 10.32 -22.41 -1.26
C ASN A 420 9.11 -21.51 -1.58
N ARG A 421 7.97 -21.73 -0.92
CA ARG A 421 6.81 -20.83 -1.05
C ARG A 421 7.18 -19.39 -0.69
N THR A 422 6.51 -18.45 -1.32
CA THR A 422 6.52 -17.05 -0.88
C THR A 422 5.23 -16.67 -0.18
N CYS A 423 4.13 -17.42 -0.35
CA CYS A 423 2.82 -17.16 0.28
C CYS A 423 2.11 -18.47 0.68
N THR A 424 1.21 -18.39 1.64
CA THR A 424 0.32 -19.50 2.03
C THR A 424 -1.00 -19.03 2.64
N ASP A 425 -2.10 -19.74 2.37
CA ASP A 425 -3.41 -19.50 2.98
C ASP A 425 -3.57 -20.12 4.39
N TYR A 426 -2.52 -20.79 4.90
CA TYR A 426 -2.55 -21.56 6.12
C TYR A 426 -3.14 -20.81 7.32
N PHE A 427 -2.75 -19.55 7.54
CA PHE A 427 -3.15 -18.80 8.73
C PHE A 427 -4.65 -18.50 8.75
N THR A 428 -5.21 -18.18 7.59
CA THR A 428 -6.65 -18.02 7.39
C THR A 428 -7.38 -19.33 7.66
N ASN A 429 -6.91 -20.43 7.07
CA ASN A 429 -7.52 -21.76 7.25
C ASN A 429 -7.44 -22.23 8.71
N TRP A 430 -6.30 -22.02 9.38
CA TRP A 430 -6.14 -22.29 10.81
C TRP A 430 -7.08 -21.42 11.66
N PHE A 431 -7.25 -20.14 11.32
CA PHE A 431 -8.16 -19.24 12.02
C PHE A 431 -9.63 -19.69 11.93
N PHE A 432 -10.05 -20.28 10.81
CA PHE A 432 -11.42 -20.79 10.67
C PHE A 432 -11.59 -22.26 11.08
N SER A 433 -10.51 -22.98 11.35
CA SER A 433 -10.58 -24.36 11.82
C SER A 433 -11.19 -24.48 13.22
N SER A 434 -11.97 -25.54 13.43
CA SER A 434 -12.59 -25.87 14.72
C SER A 434 -11.61 -26.51 15.70
N THR A 435 -10.60 -27.23 15.21
CA THR A 435 -9.63 -27.98 16.01
C THR A 435 -8.47 -27.12 16.50
N LYS A 436 -8.14 -26.05 15.78
CA LYS A 436 -6.90 -25.25 15.97
C LYS A 436 -5.63 -26.10 15.95
N ASP A 437 -5.71 -27.30 15.40
CA ASP A 437 -4.60 -28.23 15.29
C ASP A 437 -3.82 -27.93 14.00
N PRO A 438 -2.55 -27.46 14.10
CA PRO A 438 -1.69 -27.20 12.95
C PRO A 438 -1.60 -28.35 11.95
N GLU A 439 -1.60 -29.61 12.43
CA GLU A 439 -1.44 -30.78 11.58
C GLU A 439 -2.70 -31.12 10.77
N SER A 440 -3.84 -30.55 11.17
CA SER A 440 -5.13 -30.77 10.51
C SER A 440 -5.40 -29.82 9.33
N ILE A 441 -4.55 -28.82 9.13
CA ILE A 441 -4.69 -27.85 8.04
C ILE A 441 -3.79 -28.27 6.88
N ASP A 442 -4.38 -28.49 5.71
CA ASP A 442 -3.64 -28.67 4.47
C ASP A 442 -3.36 -27.29 3.86
N PRO A 443 -2.10 -26.79 3.91
CA PRO A 443 -1.79 -25.46 3.43
C PRO A 443 -1.67 -25.43 1.92
N ASN A 444 -2.25 -24.42 1.28
CA ASN A 444 -1.92 -24.09 -0.09
C ASN A 444 -0.64 -23.27 -0.11
N PHE A 445 0.35 -23.71 -0.88
CA PHE A 445 1.63 -23.04 -1.03
C PHE A 445 1.75 -22.42 -2.41
N GLN A 446 2.15 -21.16 -2.47
CA GLN A 446 2.30 -20.42 -3.72
C GLN A 446 3.63 -19.67 -3.75
N ILE A 447 4.09 -19.38 -4.97
CA ILE A 447 5.13 -18.41 -5.24
C ILE A 447 4.49 -17.32 -6.10
N ILE A 448 4.26 -16.17 -5.49
CA ILE A 448 3.62 -14.99 -6.09
C ILE A 448 4.41 -13.70 -5.88
N ASP A 449 5.39 -13.73 -4.98
CA ASP A 449 6.33 -12.64 -4.74
C ASP A 449 7.56 -12.85 -5.63
N TYR A 450 8.02 -11.78 -6.26
CA TYR A 450 9.12 -11.84 -7.21
C TYR A 450 10.16 -10.76 -6.98
N ALA A 451 11.37 -11.06 -7.42
CA ALA A 451 12.53 -10.19 -7.48
C ALA A 451 13.28 -10.48 -8.78
N LEU A 452 13.12 -9.61 -9.77
CA LEU A 452 13.38 -9.88 -11.18
C LEU A 452 14.36 -8.87 -11.75
N LEU A 453 15.41 -9.35 -12.41
CA LEU A 453 16.32 -8.51 -13.20
C LEU A 453 15.84 -8.47 -14.65
N LEU A 454 15.69 -7.27 -15.22
CA LEU A 454 15.32 -7.11 -16.63
C LEU A 454 16.40 -7.70 -17.55
N ARG A 455 16.02 -8.65 -18.41
CA ARG A 455 16.90 -9.31 -19.39
C ARG A 455 16.78 -8.66 -20.76
N SER A 456 15.54 -8.47 -21.23
CA SER A 456 15.24 -7.97 -22.58
C SER A 456 13.88 -7.26 -22.58
N LEU A 457 13.70 -6.34 -23.54
CA LEU A 457 12.46 -5.58 -23.68
C LEU A 457 11.59 -6.09 -24.84
N PRO A 458 10.26 -5.94 -24.77
CA PRO A 458 9.33 -6.41 -25.82
C PRO A 458 9.59 -5.77 -27.18
N PHE A 459 10.00 -4.50 -27.22
CA PHE A 459 10.20 -3.74 -28.45
C PHE A 459 11.63 -3.81 -29.01
N SER A 460 12.53 -4.53 -28.34
CA SER A 460 13.90 -4.80 -28.84
C SER A 460 14.45 -6.12 -28.29
N PRO A 461 13.92 -7.28 -28.74
CA PRO A 461 14.27 -8.59 -28.16
C PRO A 461 15.74 -8.97 -28.32
N GLU A 462 16.37 -8.45 -29.38
CA GLU A 462 17.78 -8.66 -29.72
C GLU A 462 18.72 -7.89 -28.78
N THR A 463 18.22 -6.87 -28.08
CA THR A 463 19.02 -6.04 -27.17
C THR A 463 18.89 -6.55 -25.74
N LEU A 464 19.94 -7.21 -25.26
CA LEU A 464 20.05 -7.58 -23.85
C LEU A 464 20.40 -6.34 -23.02
N VAL A 465 19.63 -6.08 -21.97
CA VAL A 465 19.70 -4.82 -21.22
C VAL A 465 20.70 -4.88 -20.05
N CYS A 466 20.82 -6.04 -19.38
CA CYS A 466 21.63 -6.15 -18.16
C CYS A 466 22.54 -7.40 -18.16
N GLN A 467 23.38 -7.59 -19.19
CA GLN A 467 24.30 -8.73 -19.18
C GLN A 467 25.41 -8.62 -18.12
N GLU A 468 25.70 -7.42 -17.65
CA GLU A 468 26.82 -7.11 -16.76
C GLU A 468 26.54 -7.35 -15.27
N TYR A 469 25.31 -7.75 -14.92
CA TYR A 469 24.89 -7.93 -13.53
C TYR A 469 24.42 -9.36 -13.28
N ASP A 470 24.73 -9.85 -12.08
CA ASP A 470 24.15 -11.06 -11.52
C ASP A 470 23.24 -10.68 -10.35
N ILE A 471 22.19 -11.48 -10.16
CA ILE A 471 21.37 -11.41 -8.96
C ILE A 471 21.43 -12.74 -8.20
N LYS A 472 21.32 -12.63 -6.88
CA LYS A 472 21.15 -13.77 -5.97
C LYS A 472 20.02 -13.47 -5.01
N THR A 473 18.99 -14.32 -5.00
CA THR A 473 17.80 -14.15 -4.17
C THR A 473 17.70 -15.26 -3.14
N VAL A 474 17.47 -14.89 -1.89
CA VAL A 474 17.23 -15.82 -0.79
C VAL A 474 15.91 -15.52 -0.10
N LEU A 475 15.23 -16.57 0.36
CA LEU A 475 14.01 -16.47 1.14
C LEU A 475 14.34 -16.06 2.58
N VAL A 476 13.58 -15.11 3.13
CA VAL A 476 13.65 -14.69 4.54
C VAL A 476 12.33 -15.07 5.23
N PRO A 477 12.34 -16.06 6.14
CA PRO A 477 11.12 -16.53 6.79
C PRO A 477 10.43 -15.46 7.64
N MET A 478 9.16 -15.20 7.33
CA MET A 478 8.30 -14.24 8.07
C MET A 478 7.18 -14.94 8.87
N ASN A 479 7.09 -16.26 8.78
CA ASN A 479 6.17 -17.04 9.59
C ASN A 479 6.73 -18.44 9.92
N ASP A 480 6.11 -19.06 10.91
CA ASP A 480 6.34 -20.43 11.34
C ASP A 480 4.96 -21.10 11.46
N LEU A 481 4.67 -22.10 10.61
CA LEU A 481 3.36 -22.76 10.60
C LEU A 481 3.05 -23.45 11.93
N SER A 482 4.07 -23.82 12.71
CA SER A 482 3.88 -24.42 14.04
C SER A 482 3.49 -23.40 15.12
N LYS A 483 3.60 -22.10 14.82
CA LYS A 483 3.31 -20.98 15.74
C LYS A 483 2.53 -19.89 15.01
N PRO A 484 1.30 -20.19 14.56
CA PRO A 484 0.53 -19.29 13.70
C PRO A 484 0.31 -17.91 14.34
N GLU A 485 0.15 -17.82 15.65
CA GLU A 485 -0.07 -16.54 16.35
C GLU A 485 1.15 -15.59 16.28
N SER A 486 2.33 -16.13 15.96
CA SER A 486 3.59 -15.37 15.84
C SER A 486 3.91 -14.91 14.43
N ALA A 487 3.10 -15.29 13.44
CA ALA A 487 3.31 -14.92 12.04
C ALA A 487 3.27 -13.39 11.88
N VAL A 488 4.31 -12.82 11.26
CA VAL A 488 4.33 -11.38 10.97
C VAL A 488 3.76 -11.05 9.59
N SER A 489 3.69 -12.05 8.71
CA SER A 489 3.02 -12.04 7.39
C SER A 489 2.74 -13.49 6.99
N ASP A 490 1.72 -13.76 6.17
CA ASP A 490 1.52 -15.07 5.54
C ASP A 490 2.47 -15.26 4.35
N HIS A 491 3.06 -14.17 3.87
CA HIS A 491 4.17 -14.18 2.93
C HIS A 491 5.52 -14.45 3.59
N HIS A 492 6.54 -14.73 2.79
CA HIS A 492 7.95 -14.71 3.13
C HIS A 492 8.62 -13.64 2.29
N ALA A 493 9.63 -12.95 2.85
CA ALA A 493 10.32 -11.92 2.10
C ALA A 493 11.37 -12.53 1.17
N LEU A 494 11.69 -11.82 0.10
CA LEU A 494 12.82 -12.13 -0.77
C LEU A 494 13.90 -11.07 -0.58
N LEU A 495 15.09 -11.50 -0.16
CA LEU A 495 16.29 -10.67 -0.11
C LEU A 495 17.13 -10.93 -1.34
N THR A 496 17.24 -9.93 -2.20
CA THR A 496 17.96 -10.01 -3.45
C THR A 496 19.21 -9.15 -3.42
N THR A 497 20.31 -9.74 -3.81
CA THR A 497 21.61 -9.10 -3.95
C THR A 497 21.88 -8.89 -5.44
N ILE A 498 22.17 -7.66 -5.85
CA ILE A 498 22.55 -7.28 -7.20
C ILE A 498 24.03 -6.92 -7.19
N GLN A 499 24.81 -7.50 -8.10
CA GLN A 499 26.24 -7.23 -8.21
C GLN A 499 26.72 -7.26 -9.68
N PRO A 500 27.66 -6.38 -10.06
CA PRO A 500 28.38 -6.51 -11.33
C PRO A 500 29.13 -7.85 -11.45
N LYS A 501 29.20 -8.43 -12.65
CA LYS A 501 29.88 -9.71 -12.93
C LYS A 501 31.41 -9.65 -12.85
N HIS A 502 31.98 -8.47 -13.05
CA HIS A 502 33.43 -8.27 -13.18
C HIS A 502 34.09 -7.75 -11.90
N LEU A 503 33.48 -8.01 -10.74
CA LEU A 503 34.00 -7.68 -9.41
C LEU A 503 34.97 -8.71 -8.85
#